data_AF-A0AAW4V475-F1
#
_entry.id   AF-A0AAW4V475-F1
#
_cell.length_a   1.000
_cell.length_b   1.000
_cell.length_c   1.000
_cell.angle_alpha   90.00
_cell.angle_beta   90.00
_cell.angle_gamma   90.00
#
_symmetry.space_group_name_H-M   'P 1'
#
loop_
_entity.id
_entity.type
_entity.pdbx_description
1 polymer ?
#
loop_
_entity_poly.entity_id
_entity_poly.type
_entity_poly.pdbx_seq_one_letter_code
_entity_poly.pdbx_strand_id
1 'polypeptide(L)' 'MDIDIISGLYHYGLTIIKYEQDYCLVDLKTQEVYEKMSIYYIRRLLRSWNKHRKNIESVI' A
#
# COMPACT_ATOMS: atom_id res chain seq x y z
N MET A 1 -10.03 -4.46 -9.84
CA MET A 1 -9.00 -4.22 -8.81
C MET A 1 -9.58 -3.21 -7.85
N ASP A 2 -9.47 -3.46 -6.55
CA ASP A 2 -10.16 -2.69 -5.50
C ASP A 2 -9.64 -1.23 -5.50
N ILE A 3 -10.45 -0.29 -5.99
CA ILE A 3 -10.08 1.12 -6.19
C ILE A 3 -9.58 1.74 -4.87
N ASP A 4 -10.15 1.31 -3.75
CA ASP A 4 -9.81 1.77 -2.41
C ASP A 4 -8.36 1.43 -2.02
N ILE A 5 -7.83 0.30 -2.48
CA ILE A 5 -6.44 -0.10 -2.19
C ILE A 5 -5.47 0.77 -2.97
N ILE A 6 -5.71 0.98 -4.27
CA ILE A 6 -4.83 1.77 -5.13
C ILE A 6 -4.79 3.21 -4.63
N SER A 7 -5.96 3.81 -4.37
CA SER A 7 -6.05 5.16 -3.81
C SER A 7 -5.33 5.26 -2.47
N GLY A 8 -5.55 4.29 -1.57
CA GLY A 8 -4.88 4.23 -0.28
C GLY A 8 -3.35 4.16 -0.39
N LEU A 9 -2.81 3.39 -1.33
CA LEU A 9 -1.37 3.28 -1.56
C LEU A 9 -0.78 4.52 -2.21
N TYR A 10 -1.52 5.18 -3.09
CA TYR A 10 -1.08 6.41 -3.76
C TYR A 10 -0.79 7.52 -2.73
N HIS A 11 -1.54 7.58 -1.62
CA HIS A 11 -1.24 8.49 -0.51
C HIS A 11 0.12 8.28 0.15
N TYR A 12 0.72 7.09 -0.01
CA TYR A 12 2.06 6.75 0.48
C TYR A 12 3.11 6.74 -0.65
N GLY A 13 2.78 7.22 -1.85
CA GLY A 13 3.69 7.19 -2.99
C GLY A 13 3.89 5.79 -3.57
N LEU A 14 2.93 4.88 -3.37
CA LEU A 14 3.01 3.49 -3.81
C LEU A 14 1.90 3.17 -4.83
N THR A 15 2.17 2.18 -5.70
CA THR A 15 1.16 1.50 -6.52
C THR A 15 1.32 -0.01 -6.44
N ILE A 16 0.45 -0.78 -7.11
CA ILE A 16 0.54 -2.24 -7.16
C ILE A 16 0.59 -2.74 -8.60
N ILE A 17 1.36 -3.80 -8.82
CA ILE A 17 1.33 -4.61 -10.04
C ILE A 17 0.87 -6.01 -9.66
N LYS A 18 -0.01 -6.59 -10.46
CA LYS A 18 -0.53 -7.95 -10.26
C LYS A 18 0.28 -8.97 -11.06
N TYR A 19 0.66 -10.06 -10.41
CA TYR A 19 1.32 -11.23 -11.01
C TYR A 19 0.53 -12.49 -10.65
N GLU A 20 -0.27 -13.02 -11.58
CA GLU A 20 -1.12 -14.21 -11.35
C GLU A 20 -2.00 -14.08 -10.09
N GLN A 21 -1.58 -14.69 -8.98
CA GLN A 21 -2.26 -14.66 -7.67
C GLN A 21 -1.61 -13.68 -6.67
N ASP A 22 -0.41 -13.19 -6.97
CA ASP A 22 0.39 -12.29 -6.13
C ASP A 22 0.35 -10.85 -6.64
N TYR A 23 0.88 -9.95 -5.79
CA TYR A 23 1.00 -8.53 -6.04
C TYR A 23 2.37 -8.05 -5.58
N CYS A 24 2.95 -7.08 -6.29
CA CYS A 24 4.12 -6.33 -5.84
C CYS A 24 3.71 -4.89 -5.57
N LEU A 25 4.23 -4.32 -4.48
CA LEU A 25 4.21 -2.87 -4.30
C LEU A 25 5.31 -2.26 -5.16
N VAL A 26 5.04 -1.08 -5.70
CA VAL A 26 6.03 -0.30 -6.46
C VAL A 26 6.10 1.10 -5.88
N ASP A 27 7.31 1.54 -5.55
CA ASP A 27 7.59 2.92 -5.18
C ASP A 27 7.55 3.82 -6.42
N LEU A 28 6.65 4.80 -6.42
CA LEU A 28 6.45 5.69 -7.57
C LEU A 28 7.61 6.65 -7.80
N LYS A 29 8.42 6.93 -6.78
CA LYS A 29 9.57 7.83 -6.85
C LYS A 29 10.83 7.09 -7.34
N THR A 30 11.13 5.94 -6.76
CA THR A 30 12.37 5.20 -7.05
C THR A 30 12.18 4.14 -8.14
N GLN A 31 10.94 3.79 -8.47
CA GLN A 31 10.59 2.65 -9.33
C GLN A 31 11.03 1.30 -8.75
N GLU A 32 11.36 1.25 -7.46
CA GLU A 32 11.70 0.00 -6.77
C GLU A 32 10.47 -0.90 -6.68
N VAL A 33 10.65 -2.18 -7.01
CA VAL A 33 9.61 -3.20 -6.95
C VAL A 33 9.88 -4.09 -5.73
N TYR A 34 8.97 -4.07 -4.78
CA TYR A 34 9.06 -4.90 -3.58
C TYR A 34 8.67 -6.35 -3.87
N GLU A 35 9.05 -7.24 -2.94
CA GLU A 35 8.76 -8.68 -3.03
C GLU A 35 7.26 -8.97 -3.23
N LYS A 36 6.98 -10.10 -3.88
CA LYS A 36 5.62 -10.59 -4.10
C LYS A 36 4.92 -10.85 -2.77
N MET A 37 3.67 -10.44 -2.69
CA MET A 37 2.83 -10.58 -1.51
C MET A 37 1.36 -10.76 -1.89
N SER A 38 0.61 -11.39 -0.99
CA SER A 38 -0.83 -11.52 -1.15
C SER A 38 -1.53 -10.16 -1.01
N ILE A 39 -2.66 -9.98 -1.69
CA ILE A 39 -3.50 -8.79 -1.54
C ILE A 39 -4.00 -8.61 -0.09
N TYR A 40 -4.16 -9.71 0.65
CA TYR A 40 -4.53 -9.67 2.06
C TYR A 40 -3.45 -8.98 2.90
N TYR A 41 -2.18 -9.29 2.64
CA TYR A 41 -1.06 -8.67 3.35
C TYR A 41 -0.98 -7.16 3.06
N ILE A 42 -1.14 -6.76 1.80
CA ILE A 42 -1.19 -5.34 1.40
C ILE A 42 -2.30 -4.58 2.14
N ARG A 43 -3.51 -5.17 2.21
CA ARG A 43 -4.63 -4.57 2.97
C ARG A 43 -4.30 -4.41 4.45
N ARG A 44 -3.61 -5.37 5.06
CA ARG A 44 -3.19 -5.32 6.46
C ARG A 44 -2.15 -4.22 6.70
N LEU A 45 -1.16 -4.08 5.80
CA LEU A 45 -0.18 -2.99 5.84
C LEU A 45 -0.86 -1.63 5.76
N LEU A 46 -1.72 -1.43 4.76
CA LEU A 46 -2.42 -0.16 4.55
C LEU A 46 -3.28 0.23 5.76
N ARG A 47 -3.96 -0.73 6.39
CA ARG A 47 -4.70 -0.49 7.65
C ARG A 47 -3.78 -0.07 8.79
N SER A 48 -2.61 -0.69 8.92
CA SER A 48 -1.62 -0.36 9.94
C SER A 48 -1.08 1.06 9.76
N TRP A 49 -0.69 1.41 8.53
CA TRP A 49 -0.20 2.75 8.19
C TRP A 49 -1.25 3.82 8.43
N ASN A 50 -2.49 3.58 7.97
CA ASN A 50 -3.59 4.53 8.18
C ASN A 50 -3.91 4.71 9.68
N LYS A 51 -3.84 3.66 10.49
CA LYS A 51 -4.01 3.75 11.94
C LYS A 51 -2.89 4.59 12.58
N HIS A 52 -1.64 4.34 12.19
CA HIS A 52 -0.49 5.08 12.72
C HIS A 52 -0.56 6.56 12.35
N ARG A 53 -0.93 6.89 11.11
CA ARG A 53 -1.13 8.28 10.65
C ARG A 53 -2.21 9.01 11.44
N LYS A 54 -3.38 8.39 11.63
CA LYS A 54 -4.47 8.99 12.43
C LYS A 54 -4.02 9.32 13.86
N ASN A 55 -3.21 8.44 14.45
CA ASN A 55 -2.66 8.70 15.78
C ASN A 55 -1.71 9.91 15.78
N ILE A 56 -0.90 10.09 14.74
CA ILE A 56 -0.02 11.27 14.60
C ILE A 56 -0.85 12.55 14.43
N GLU A 57 -1.83 12.54 13.52
CA GLU A 57 -2.71 13.70 13.27
C GLU A 57 -3.57 14.07 14.49
N SER A 58 -3.87 13.12 15.39
CA SER A 58 -4.62 13.40 16.62
C SER A 58 -3.80 14.00 17.76
N VAL A 59 -2.46 14.01 17.63
CA VAL A 59 -1.53 14.49 18.66
C VAL A 59 -1.01 15.90 18.33
N ILE A 60 -1.24 16.37 17.10
CA ILE A 60 -0.89 17.71 16.61
C ILE A 60 -2.12 18.62 16.71
#